data_AF-A0A4Y8LH44-F1
#
_entry.id   AF-A0A4Y8LH44-F1
#
_cell.length_a   1.000
_cell.length_b   1.000
_cell.length_c   1.000
_cell.angle_alpha   90.00
_cell.angle_beta   90.00
_cell.angle_gamma   90.00
#
_symmetry.space_group_name_H-M   'P 1'
#
loop_
_entity.id
_entity.type
_entity.pdbx_description
1 polymer ?
#
loop_
_entity_poly.entity_id
_entity_poly.type
_entity_poly.pdbx_seq_one_letter_code
_entity_poly.pdbx_strand_id
1 'polypeptide(L)'
;MKVRQIDENEHDFFLQMLYESIYITEDKPSKEVLLSSDGMKKYHEGWGRPGDEVLVAEENGELVGAIWYRQFTKEQPGYGFVGPDVPEVGMAVKASERGKGIGRKLLEEVVSHAMNQGYESLSLSVDPYNHQALKLYRDFGFEKVGVSGTSITMQVFLTEADQRIRNLQRITTTPLAKIKNDHYTRRNQLLIGASAFLSGVILLIGSWITSAIYASTLDSWDGRYGKFFTAMQETSIFPLIFSAVLLTTGFTLILREFNHSSVKENH
;
A
#
# COMPACT_ATOMS: atom_id res chain seq x y z
N MET A 1 -13.46 3.44 0.75
CA MET A 1 -13.25 4.13 2.03
C MET A 1 -13.56 5.62 1.90
N LYS A 2 -14.41 6.15 2.79
CA LYS A 2 -14.83 7.56 2.90
C LYS A 2 -14.41 8.09 4.27
N VAL A 3 -14.00 9.35 4.37
CA VAL A 3 -13.83 10.06 5.65
C VAL A 3 -14.92 11.11 5.75
N ARG A 4 -15.54 11.25 6.92
CA ARG A 4 -16.61 12.21 7.18
C ARG A 4 -16.62 12.62 8.64
N GLN A 5 -17.35 13.69 8.96
CA GLN A 5 -17.69 14.01 10.34
C GLN A 5 -18.50 12.87 10.96
N ILE A 6 -18.32 12.67 12.27
CA ILE A 6 -19.08 11.70 13.05
C ILE A 6 -20.52 12.14 13.22
N ASP A 7 -21.46 11.20 13.19
CA ASP A 7 -22.85 11.47 13.53
C ASP A 7 -23.06 11.44 15.07
N GLU A 8 -24.06 12.15 15.58
CA GLU A 8 -24.31 12.25 17.04
C GLU A 8 -24.58 10.88 17.70
N ASN A 9 -25.20 9.97 16.97
CA ASN A 9 -25.49 8.60 17.43
C ASN A 9 -24.28 7.65 17.35
N GLU A 10 -23.15 8.09 16.80
CA GLU A 10 -21.92 7.30 16.67
C GLU A 10 -20.91 7.59 17.79
N HIS A 11 -21.32 8.32 18.84
CA HIS A 11 -20.44 8.71 19.95
C HIS A 11 -19.75 7.52 20.65
N ASP A 12 -20.45 6.39 20.77
CA ASP A 12 -19.86 5.16 21.33
C ASP A 12 -18.67 4.64 20.51
N PHE A 13 -18.69 4.84 19.18
CA PHE A 13 -17.57 4.50 18.32
C PHE A 13 -16.38 5.42 18.56
N PHE A 14 -16.60 6.71 18.76
CA PHE A 14 -15.55 7.63 19.17
C PHE A 14 -14.91 7.19 20.49
N LEU A 15 -15.71 6.87 21.52
CA LEU A 15 -15.18 6.37 22.80
C LEU A 15 -14.40 5.06 22.64
N GLN A 16 -14.86 4.18 21.76
CA GLN A 16 -14.12 2.96 21.41
C GLN A 16 -12.76 3.31 20.78
N MET A 17 -12.71 4.24 19.82
CA MET A 17 -11.46 4.63 19.17
C MET A 17 -10.52 5.40 20.12
N LEU A 18 -11.05 6.23 21.01
CA LEU A 18 -10.27 6.86 22.08
C LEU A 18 -9.61 5.78 22.94
N TYR A 19 -10.37 4.77 23.38
CA TYR A 19 -9.81 3.62 24.08
C TYR A 19 -8.72 2.92 23.26
N GLU A 20 -8.97 2.60 21.99
CA GLU A 20 -7.99 1.93 21.11
C GLU A 20 -6.71 2.74 20.88
N SER A 21 -6.77 4.08 20.96
CA SER A 21 -5.60 4.96 20.79
C SER A 21 -4.61 4.89 21.95
N ILE A 22 -5.07 4.49 23.15
CA ILE A 22 -4.23 4.40 24.34
C ILE A 22 -3.32 3.18 24.21
N TYR A 23 -2.02 3.42 24.10
CA TYR A 23 -1.03 2.38 23.88
C TYR A 23 -0.65 1.70 25.20
N ILE A 24 -1.23 0.52 25.46
CA ILE A 24 -0.90 -0.36 26.59
C ILE A 24 -0.84 -1.78 26.03
N THR A 25 0.32 -2.44 26.17
CA THR A 25 0.60 -3.75 25.56
C THR A 25 0.22 -4.94 26.44
N GLU A 26 0.21 -4.75 27.75
CA GLU A 26 -0.07 -5.80 28.74
C GLU A 26 -1.10 -5.28 29.74
N ASP A 27 -2.04 -6.13 30.14
CA ASP A 27 -3.05 -5.85 31.18
C ASP A 27 -3.82 -4.53 30.99
N LYS A 28 -4.15 -4.18 29.74
CA LYS A 28 -4.95 -2.99 29.43
C LYS A 28 -6.32 -3.07 30.14
N PRO A 29 -6.65 -2.13 31.04
CA PRO A 29 -7.94 -2.14 31.73
C PRO A 29 -9.12 -2.05 30.76
N SER A 30 -10.32 -2.41 31.20
CA SER A 30 -11.52 -2.25 30.36
C SER A 30 -11.71 -0.77 29.96
N LYS A 31 -12.45 -0.56 28.87
CA LYS A 31 -12.77 0.79 28.37
C LYS A 31 -13.37 1.68 29.46
N GLU A 32 -14.31 1.13 30.21
CA GLU A 32 -15.04 1.84 31.27
C GLU A 32 -14.07 2.25 32.39
N VAL A 33 -13.18 1.36 32.83
CA VAL A 33 -12.20 1.64 33.88
C VAL A 33 -11.18 2.65 33.42
N LEU A 34 -10.62 2.47 32.22
CA LEU A 34 -9.53 3.30 31.71
C LEU A 34 -10.01 4.73 31.42
N LEU A 35 -11.15 4.89 30.72
CA LEU A 35 -11.68 6.21 30.38
C LEU A 35 -12.27 6.96 31.58
N SER A 36 -12.65 6.24 32.65
CA SER A 36 -13.09 6.85 33.91
C SER A 36 -11.95 7.23 34.86
N SER A 37 -10.69 7.00 34.49
CA SER A 37 -9.54 7.43 35.30
C SER A 37 -9.33 8.95 35.25
N ASP A 38 -8.84 9.55 36.32
CA ASP A 38 -8.70 11.02 36.45
C ASP A 38 -7.84 11.65 35.33
N GLY A 39 -6.84 10.91 34.83
CA GLY A 39 -6.01 11.37 33.71
C GLY A 39 -6.72 11.34 32.35
N MET A 40 -7.74 10.48 32.21
CA MET A 40 -8.37 10.19 30.91
C MET A 40 -9.71 10.90 30.70
N LYS A 41 -10.43 11.27 31.78
CA LYS A 41 -11.70 11.99 31.71
C LYS A 41 -11.65 13.23 30.82
N LYS A 42 -10.56 14.00 30.91
CA LYS A 42 -10.35 15.22 30.12
C LYS A 42 -10.41 15.01 28.60
N TYR A 43 -10.25 13.78 28.10
CA TYR A 43 -10.30 13.47 26.67
C TYR A 43 -11.70 13.16 26.14
N HIS A 44 -12.72 13.03 27.00
CA HIS A 44 -14.08 12.73 26.53
C HIS A 44 -15.18 13.50 27.27
N GLU A 45 -14.95 13.93 28.51
CA GLU A 45 -15.96 14.70 29.24
C GLU A 45 -16.21 16.05 28.56
N GLY A 46 -17.49 16.42 28.47
CA GLY A 46 -17.94 17.66 27.82
C GLY A 46 -17.57 17.75 26.34
N TRP A 47 -17.46 16.62 25.64
CA TRP A 47 -17.16 16.59 24.20
C TRP A 47 -18.20 17.35 23.37
N GLY A 48 -17.74 17.99 22.29
CA GLY A 48 -18.59 18.77 21.38
C GLY A 48 -18.59 20.27 21.68
N ARG A 49 -17.67 20.75 22.52
CA ARG A 49 -17.42 22.19 22.72
C ARG A 49 -16.67 22.78 21.52
N PRO A 50 -16.65 24.12 21.34
CA PRO A 50 -15.81 24.75 20.34
C PRO A 50 -14.35 24.30 20.46
N GLY A 51 -13.76 23.90 19.33
CA GLY A 51 -12.39 23.35 19.28
C GLY A 51 -12.30 21.83 19.42
N ASP A 52 -13.42 21.13 19.58
CA ASP A 52 -13.50 19.67 19.44
C ASP A 52 -14.00 19.30 18.04
N GLU A 53 -13.35 18.32 17.42
CA GLU A 53 -13.79 17.76 16.14
C GLU A 53 -13.48 16.27 16.09
N VAL A 54 -14.35 15.48 15.44
CA VAL A 54 -14.11 14.06 15.18
C VAL A 54 -14.47 13.73 13.73
N LEU A 55 -13.52 13.12 13.04
CA LEU A 55 -13.72 12.52 11.73
C LEU A 55 -13.63 10.99 11.84
N VAL A 56 -14.53 10.30 11.16
CA VAL A 56 -14.57 8.84 11.09
C VAL A 56 -14.24 8.34 9.69
N ALA A 57 -13.49 7.26 9.61
CA ALA A 57 -13.27 6.50 8.38
C ALA A 57 -14.31 5.38 8.27
N GLU A 58 -14.97 5.33 7.13
CA GLU A 58 -16.00 4.35 6.79
C GLU A 58 -15.56 3.52 5.58
N GLU A 59 -15.64 2.20 5.69
CA GLU A 59 -15.36 1.25 4.62
C GLU A 59 -16.46 0.19 4.56
N ASN A 60 -17.06 0.02 3.37
CA ASN A 60 -18.18 -0.92 3.12
C ASN A 60 -19.38 -0.74 4.09
N GLY A 61 -19.66 0.51 4.50
CA GLY A 61 -20.74 0.82 5.45
C GLY A 61 -20.38 0.60 6.91
N GLU A 62 -19.13 0.22 7.22
CA GLU A 62 -18.65 0.05 8.60
C GLU A 62 -17.65 1.14 8.98
N LEU A 63 -17.76 1.64 10.21
CA LEU A 63 -16.76 2.51 10.79
C LEU A 63 -15.50 1.70 11.15
N VAL A 64 -14.35 2.13 10.63
CA VAL A 64 -13.07 1.39 10.71
C VAL A 64 -11.96 2.15 11.44
N GLY A 65 -12.13 3.45 11.64
CA GLY A 65 -11.22 4.26 12.45
C GLY A 65 -11.78 5.66 12.71
N ALA A 66 -11.16 6.38 13.63
CA ALA A 66 -11.47 7.76 13.91
C ALA A 66 -10.19 8.57 14.15
N ILE A 67 -10.26 9.85 13.84
CA ILE A 67 -9.28 10.87 14.22
C ILE A 67 -10.04 12.06 14.77
N TRP A 68 -9.49 12.67 15.81
CA TRP A 68 -10.11 13.79 16.47
C TRP A 68 -9.05 14.76 16.93
N TYR A 69 -9.47 15.98 17.23
CA TYR A 69 -8.67 16.91 18.00
C TYR A 69 -9.51 17.65 19.01
N ARG A 70 -8.84 18.13 20.05
CA ARG A 70 -9.42 18.95 21.12
C ARG A 70 -8.42 19.99 21.56
N GLN A 71 -8.90 21.21 21.80
CA GLN A 71 -8.12 22.23 22.50
C GLN A 71 -8.17 21.98 24.01
N PHE A 72 -7.00 22.06 24.65
CA PHE A 72 -6.84 21.99 26.10
C PHE A 72 -6.43 23.35 26.66
N THR A 73 -6.64 23.55 27.96
CA THR A 73 -6.19 24.76 28.66
C THR A 73 -4.90 24.49 29.42
N LYS A 74 -4.21 25.55 29.85
CA LYS A 74 -2.99 25.43 30.66
C LYS A 74 -3.25 24.76 32.02
N GLU A 75 -4.46 24.92 32.54
CA GLU A 75 -4.90 24.37 33.83
C GLU A 75 -5.25 22.88 33.72
N GLN A 76 -5.69 22.44 32.54
CA GLN A 76 -6.02 21.04 32.26
C GLN A 76 -5.33 20.55 30.97
N PRO A 77 -3.99 20.45 30.97
CA PRO A 77 -3.26 20.05 29.78
C PRO A 77 -3.48 18.56 29.45
N GLY A 78 -3.57 18.26 28.16
CA GLY A 78 -3.38 16.91 27.63
C GLY A 78 -1.90 16.51 27.62
N TYR A 79 -1.63 15.26 27.24
CA TYR A 79 -0.26 14.73 27.19
C TYR A 79 0.52 15.30 26.00
N GLY A 80 -0.18 15.63 24.93
CA GLY A 80 0.33 16.29 23.74
C GLY A 80 0.24 17.81 23.79
N PHE A 81 -0.05 18.41 24.95
CA PHE A 81 -0.28 19.84 25.06
C PHE A 81 0.97 20.66 24.71
N VAL A 82 0.80 21.60 23.77
CA VAL A 82 1.83 22.60 23.39
C VAL A 82 1.39 24.01 23.78
N GLY A 83 0.11 24.32 23.60
CA GLY A 83 -0.49 25.60 23.95
C GLY A 83 -2.00 25.60 23.74
N PRO A 84 -2.73 26.60 24.25
CA PRO A 84 -4.19 26.65 24.16
C PRO A 84 -4.70 26.77 22.71
N ASP A 85 -3.91 27.38 21.83
CA ASP A 85 -4.25 27.59 20.41
C ASP A 85 -3.80 26.42 19.51
N VAL A 86 -3.24 25.35 20.10
CA VAL A 86 -2.76 24.17 19.39
C VAL A 86 -3.61 22.96 19.78
N PRO A 87 -4.58 22.54 18.94
CA PRO A 87 -5.38 21.36 19.20
C PRO A 87 -4.52 20.09 19.27
N GLU A 88 -4.82 19.24 20.25
CA GLU A 88 -4.16 17.94 20.42
C GLU A 88 -4.98 16.86 19.71
N VAL A 89 -4.29 16.11 18.84
CA VAL A 89 -4.85 15.06 17.99
C VAL A 89 -4.76 13.70 18.69
N GLY A 90 -5.85 12.94 18.62
CA GLY A 90 -5.87 11.50 18.87
C GLY A 90 -6.39 10.74 17.65
N MET A 91 -5.96 9.49 17.48
CA MET A 91 -6.52 8.64 16.42
C MET A 91 -6.44 7.17 16.79
N ALA A 92 -7.34 6.39 16.21
CA ALA A 92 -7.20 4.95 16.17
C ALA A 92 -7.82 4.36 14.91
N VAL A 93 -7.31 3.19 14.53
CA VAL A 93 -7.87 2.34 13.49
C VAL A 93 -8.07 0.96 14.11
N LYS A 94 -9.24 0.35 13.85
CA LYS A 94 -9.55 -1.02 14.27
C LYS A 94 -8.37 -1.94 13.94
N ALA A 95 -8.02 -2.85 14.85
CA ALA A 95 -6.83 -3.70 14.69
C ALA A 95 -6.84 -4.49 13.37
N SER A 96 -8.00 -5.00 12.94
CA SER A 96 -8.18 -5.73 11.67
C SER A 96 -8.01 -4.88 10.40
N GLU A 97 -8.05 -3.55 10.54
CA GLU A 97 -8.05 -2.58 9.45
C GLU A 97 -6.71 -1.84 9.33
N ARG A 98 -5.76 -2.13 10.23
CA ARG A 98 -4.42 -1.53 10.20
C ARG A 98 -3.60 -2.01 9.00
N GLY A 99 -2.61 -1.21 8.60
CA GLY A 99 -1.75 -1.51 7.45
C GLY A 99 -2.39 -1.24 6.07
N LYS A 100 -3.68 -0.87 6.02
CA LYS A 100 -4.40 -0.56 4.77
C LYS A 100 -4.33 0.91 4.34
N GLY A 101 -3.55 1.74 5.04
CA GLY A 101 -3.40 3.18 4.75
C GLY A 101 -4.51 4.08 5.32
N ILE A 102 -5.42 3.55 6.15
CA ILE A 102 -6.53 4.31 6.75
C ILE A 102 -6.04 5.45 7.63
N GLY A 103 -5.07 5.21 8.52
CA GLY A 103 -4.51 6.25 9.41
C GLY A 103 -3.86 7.40 8.64
N ARG A 104 -3.24 7.13 7.49
CA ARG A 104 -2.72 8.16 6.59
C ARG A 104 -3.84 9.03 6.05
N LYS A 105 -4.91 8.43 5.53
CA LYS A 105 -6.06 9.19 5.00
C LYS A 105 -6.76 10.01 6.09
N LEU A 106 -6.92 9.46 7.29
CA LEU A 106 -7.45 10.19 8.43
C LEU A 106 -6.61 11.44 8.75
N LEU A 107 -5.27 11.30 8.78
CA LEU A 107 -4.37 12.43 8.98
C LEU A 107 -4.43 13.48 7.86
N GLU A 108 -4.55 13.07 6.60
CA GLU A 108 -4.70 13.99 5.46
C GLU A 108 -5.96 14.86 5.62
N GLU A 109 -7.07 14.24 6.01
CA GLU A 109 -8.36 14.92 6.20
C GLU A 109 -8.36 15.81 7.44
N VAL A 110 -7.79 15.36 8.56
CA VAL A 110 -7.75 16.19 9.78
C VAL A 110 -6.87 17.43 9.60
N VAL A 111 -5.76 17.33 8.86
CA VAL A 111 -4.90 18.48 8.54
C VAL A 111 -5.68 19.48 7.72
N SER A 112 -6.35 19.03 6.66
CA SER A 112 -7.18 19.88 5.79
C SER A 112 -8.30 20.54 6.57
N HIS A 113 -8.97 19.80 7.45
CA HIS A 113 -10.07 20.30 8.26
C HIS A 113 -9.61 21.33 9.30
N ALA A 114 -8.52 21.06 10.02
CA ALA A 114 -7.95 22.00 10.98
C ALA A 114 -7.46 23.30 10.31
N MET A 115 -6.88 23.22 9.10
CA MET A 115 -6.51 24.41 8.32
C MET A 115 -7.72 25.26 7.96
N ASN A 116 -8.81 24.62 7.52
CA ASN A 116 -10.04 25.33 7.16
C ASN A 116 -10.70 26.02 8.36
N GLN A 117 -10.45 25.52 9.58
CA GLN A 117 -10.87 26.16 10.83
C GLN A 117 -9.90 27.27 11.31
N GLY A 118 -8.80 27.51 10.61
CA GLY A 118 -7.86 28.59 10.90
C GLY A 118 -6.77 28.26 11.92
N TYR A 119 -6.58 26.98 12.27
CA TYR A 119 -5.45 26.58 13.10
C TYR A 119 -4.13 26.71 12.33
N GLU A 120 -3.04 27.02 13.05
CA GLU A 120 -1.71 27.10 12.47
C GLU A 120 -0.93 25.78 12.60
N SER A 121 -1.22 25.00 13.65
CA SER A 121 -0.51 23.78 13.98
C SER A 121 -1.40 22.79 14.72
N LEU A 122 -1.00 21.51 14.72
CA LEU A 122 -1.58 20.46 15.54
C LEU A 122 -0.49 19.81 16.39
N SER A 123 -0.86 19.32 17.57
CA SER A 123 0.02 18.52 18.41
C SER A 123 -0.55 17.13 18.65
N LEU A 124 0.28 16.23 19.17
CA LEU A 124 -0.15 14.90 19.61
C LEU A 124 0.79 14.36 20.68
N SER A 125 0.29 13.35 21.40
CA SER A 125 1.11 12.51 22.28
C SER A 125 1.27 11.13 21.66
N VAL A 126 2.47 10.56 21.74
CA VAL A 126 2.73 9.21 21.25
C VAL A 126 3.69 8.47 22.17
N ASP A 127 3.37 7.22 22.48
CA ASP A 127 4.26 6.34 23.22
C ASP A 127 5.53 6.03 22.38
N PRO A 128 6.75 6.12 22.95
CA PRO A 128 7.99 5.87 22.23
C PRO A 128 8.11 4.46 21.63
N TYR A 129 7.39 3.47 22.18
CA TYR A 129 7.36 2.09 21.68
C TYR A 129 6.31 1.86 20.59
N ASN A 130 5.41 2.82 20.35
CA ASN A 130 4.49 2.78 19.22
C ASN A 130 5.19 3.21 17.92
N HIS A 131 6.13 2.39 17.45
CA HIS A 131 6.97 2.69 16.30
C HIS A 131 6.19 2.92 15.00
N GLN A 132 5.05 2.25 14.83
CA GLN A 132 4.20 2.44 13.65
C GLN A 132 3.57 3.84 13.63
N ALA A 133 3.00 4.28 14.75
CA ALA A 133 2.44 5.63 14.87
C ALA A 133 3.52 6.71 14.75
N LEU A 134 4.66 6.54 15.43
CA LEU A 134 5.81 7.44 15.32
C LEU A 134 6.27 7.63 13.88
N LYS A 135 6.38 6.54 13.12
CA LYS A 135 6.76 6.62 11.70
C LYS A 135 5.71 7.39 10.91
N LEU A 136 4.42 7.08 11.11
CA LEU A 136 3.33 7.76 10.42
C LEU A 136 3.36 9.27 10.69
N TYR A 137 3.50 9.70 11.94
CA TYR A 137 3.51 11.11 12.30
C TYR A 137 4.72 11.84 11.70
N ARG A 138 5.90 11.24 11.74
CA ARG A 138 7.10 11.81 11.09
C ARG A 138 6.95 11.95 9.57
N ASP A 139 6.30 10.99 8.92
CA ASP A 139 6.03 11.05 7.47
C ASP A 139 5.15 12.28 7.12
N PHE A 140 4.32 12.75 8.06
CA PHE A 140 3.48 13.95 7.94
C PHE A 140 4.15 15.25 8.40
N GLY A 141 5.40 15.19 8.88
CA GLY A 141 6.14 16.36 9.34
C GLY A 141 5.95 16.69 10.82
N PHE A 142 5.34 15.81 11.61
CA PHE A 142 5.35 16.00 13.06
C PHE A 142 6.78 15.86 13.59
N GLU A 143 7.19 16.85 14.38
CA GLU A 143 8.50 16.89 15.04
C GLU A 143 8.33 16.82 16.55
N LYS A 144 9.34 16.24 17.23
CA LYS A 144 9.34 16.18 18.70
C LYS A 144 9.59 17.57 19.27
N VAL A 145 8.67 18.03 20.12
CA VAL A 145 8.78 19.32 20.84
C VAL A 145 8.90 19.14 22.35
N GLY A 146 8.59 17.96 22.88
CA GLY A 146 8.64 17.71 24.31
C GLY A 146 8.47 16.25 24.70
N VAL A 147 8.36 16.03 26.00
CA VAL A 147 8.04 14.74 26.63
C VAL A 147 7.11 15.02 27.80
N SER A 148 6.03 14.25 27.92
CA SER A 148 5.09 14.31 29.04
C SER A 148 4.95 12.90 29.64
N GLY A 149 5.43 12.73 30.87
CA GLY A 149 5.60 11.40 31.46
C GLY A 149 6.57 10.55 30.63
N THR A 150 6.10 9.42 30.11
CA THR A 150 6.85 8.54 29.20
C THR A 150 6.57 8.83 27.72
N SER A 151 5.58 9.66 27.40
CA SER A 151 5.13 9.90 26.04
C SER A 151 5.88 11.07 25.39
N ILE A 152 6.07 10.99 24.08
CA ILE A 152 6.67 12.05 23.28
C ILE A 152 5.57 13.00 22.84
N THR A 153 5.74 14.30 23.11
CA THR A 153 4.90 15.36 22.55
C THR A 153 5.45 15.76 21.20
N MET A 154 4.61 15.72 20.18
CA MET A 154 4.97 16.13 18.82
C MET A 154 4.06 17.26 18.32
N GLN A 155 4.57 18.09 17.42
CA GLN A 155 3.83 19.18 16.78
C GLN A 155 4.13 19.21 15.28
N VAL A 156 3.15 19.64 14.48
CA VAL A 156 3.34 19.97 13.07
C VAL A 156 2.69 21.31 12.74
N PHE A 157 3.37 22.14 11.94
CA PHE A 157 2.74 23.29 11.32
C PHE A 157 1.93 22.83 10.12
N LEU A 158 0.67 23.27 10.03
CA LEU A 158 -0.27 22.73 9.06
C LEU A 158 0.13 23.06 7.61
N THR A 159 0.75 24.21 7.38
CA THR A 159 1.30 24.60 6.08
C THR A 159 2.38 23.62 5.58
N GLU A 160 3.24 23.13 6.50
CA GLU A 160 4.26 22.13 6.18
C GLU A 160 3.62 20.77 5.92
N ALA A 161 2.71 20.31 6.80
CA ALA A 161 2.00 19.05 6.64
C ALA A 161 1.28 18.99 5.28
N ASP A 162 0.53 20.03 4.93
CA ASP A 162 -0.20 20.16 3.69
C ASP A 162 0.73 20.17 2.45
N GLN A 163 1.89 20.84 2.53
CA GLN A 163 2.89 20.75 1.48
C GLN A 163 3.43 19.32 1.31
N ARG A 164 3.72 18.61 2.41
CA ARG A 164 4.17 17.21 2.39
C ARG A 164 3.10 16.30 1.80
N ILE A 165 1.84 16.45 2.21
CA ILE A 165 0.70 15.68 1.68
C ILE A 165 0.59 15.89 0.17
N ARG A 166 0.60 17.14 -0.31
CA ARG A 166 0.57 17.43 -1.75
C ARG A 166 1.75 16.82 -2.49
N ASN A 167 2.95 16.84 -1.92
CA ASN A 167 4.13 16.23 -2.54
C ASN A 167 4.01 14.70 -2.60
N LEU A 168 3.50 14.07 -1.55
CA LEU A 168 3.25 12.62 -1.52
C LEU A 168 2.19 12.22 -2.54
N GLN A 169 1.10 12.99 -2.65
CA GLN A 169 0.07 12.82 -3.67
C GLN A 169 0.62 13.05 -5.07
N ARG A 170 1.49 14.04 -5.28
CA ARG A 170 2.21 14.23 -6.56
C ARG A 170 3.08 13.02 -6.88
N ILE A 171 3.79 12.43 -5.92
CA ILE A 171 4.60 11.22 -6.16
C ILE A 171 3.73 10.01 -6.51
N THR A 172 2.57 9.85 -5.88
CA THR A 172 1.64 8.74 -6.19
C THR A 172 0.81 8.96 -7.45
N THR A 173 0.57 10.22 -7.85
CA THR A 173 -0.15 10.59 -9.09
C THR A 173 0.78 10.82 -10.28
N THR A 174 2.08 11.08 -10.06
CA THR A 174 3.11 11.03 -11.10
C THR A 174 3.34 9.56 -11.48
N PRO A 175 3.39 9.18 -12.77
CA PRO A 175 3.41 7.77 -13.19
C PRO A 175 4.74 7.03 -12.92
N LEU A 176 5.35 7.15 -11.73
CA LEU A 176 6.50 6.34 -11.32
C LEU A 176 6.14 4.85 -11.21
N ALA A 177 4.90 4.52 -10.83
CA ALA A 177 4.39 3.15 -10.84
C ALA A 177 4.25 2.58 -12.26
N LYS A 178 3.90 3.41 -13.26
CA LYS A 178 3.83 2.99 -14.67
C LYS A 178 5.22 2.78 -15.26
N ILE A 179 6.18 3.65 -14.94
CA ILE A 179 7.56 3.54 -15.46
C ILE A 179 8.26 2.30 -14.90
N LYS A 180 8.09 2.00 -13.59
CA LYS A 180 8.73 0.82 -12.98
C LYS A 180 8.05 -0.50 -13.39
N ASN A 181 6.71 -0.54 -13.52
CA ASN A 181 6.00 -1.72 -14.04
C ASN A 181 6.27 -1.96 -15.52
N ASP A 182 6.39 -0.92 -16.35
CA ASP A 182 6.73 -1.07 -17.76
C ASP A 182 8.14 -1.64 -17.92
N HIS A 183 9.15 -1.10 -17.20
CA HIS A 183 10.51 -1.62 -17.32
C HIS A 183 10.68 -3.04 -16.75
N TYR A 184 9.98 -3.38 -15.66
CA TYR A 184 10.01 -4.72 -15.08
C TYR A 184 9.26 -5.75 -15.96
N THR A 185 8.06 -5.41 -16.42
CA THR A 185 7.25 -6.27 -17.30
C THR A 185 7.91 -6.47 -18.67
N ARG A 186 8.57 -5.44 -19.25
CA ARG A 186 9.28 -5.52 -20.54
C ARG A 186 10.50 -6.42 -20.49
N ARG A 187 11.37 -6.27 -19.48
CA ARG A 187 12.55 -7.15 -19.32
C ARG A 187 12.11 -8.61 -19.15
N ASN A 188 11.00 -8.85 -18.45
CA ASN A 188 10.45 -10.20 -18.28
C ASN A 188 9.82 -10.74 -19.58
N GLN A 189 9.12 -9.93 -20.38
CA GLN A 189 8.54 -10.38 -21.66
C GLN A 189 9.61 -10.73 -22.70
N LEU A 190 10.70 -9.95 -22.78
CA LEU A 190 11.82 -10.29 -23.65
C LEU A 190 12.52 -11.59 -23.22
N LEU A 191 12.73 -11.77 -21.92
CA LEU A 191 13.33 -13.00 -21.37
C LEU A 191 12.43 -14.22 -21.58
N ILE A 192 11.11 -14.08 -21.39
CA ILE A 192 10.11 -15.13 -21.66
C ILE A 192 10.06 -15.46 -23.16
N GLY A 193 10.10 -14.43 -24.02
CA GLY A 193 10.12 -14.61 -25.47
C GLY A 193 11.39 -15.34 -25.94
N ALA A 194 12.55 -14.92 -25.42
CA ALA A 194 13.83 -15.54 -25.74
C ALA A 194 13.93 -16.99 -25.24
N SER A 195 13.43 -17.28 -24.03
CA SER A 195 13.42 -18.65 -23.49
C SER A 195 12.50 -19.56 -24.28
N ALA A 196 11.27 -19.11 -24.58
CA ALA A 196 10.33 -19.87 -25.42
C ALA A 196 10.92 -20.15 -26.81
N PHE A 197 11.54 -19.15 -27.43
CA PHE A 197 12.19 -19.31 -28.74
C PHE A 197 13.34 -20.34 -28.68
N LEU A 198 14.23 -20.21 -27.69
CA LEU A 198 15.35 -21.14 -27.52
C LEU A 198 14.88 -22.57 -27.25
N SER A 199 13.87 -22.76 -26.40
CA SER A 199 13.25 -24.06 -26.14
C SER A 199 12.63 -24.65 -27.41
N GLY A 200 11.99 -23.82 -28.25
CA GLY A 200 11.48 -24.21 -29.56
C GLY A 200 12.59 -24.73 -30.48
N VAL A 201 13.73 -24.02 -30.57
CA VAL A 201 14.89 -24.43 -31.38
C VAL A 201 15.49 -25.75 -30.87
N ILE A 202 15.66 -25.91 -29.56
CA ILE A 202 16.21 -27.13 -28.96
C ILE A 202 15.32 -28.33 -29.28
N LEU A 203 14.00 -28.19 -29.13
CA LEU A 203 13.05 -29.25 -29.47
C LEU A 203 13.07 -29.57 -30.96
N LEU A 204 13.15 -28.57 -31.84
CA LEU A 204 13.26 -28.78 -33.28
C LEU A 204 14.50 -29.62 -33.61
N ILE A 205 15.67 -29.20 -33.14
CA ILE A 205 16.93 -29.91 -33.40
C ILE A 205 16.88 -31.33 -32.81
N GLY A 206 16.38 -31.47 -31.58
CA GLY A 206 16.22 -32.75 -30.91
C GLY A 206 15.35 -33.72 -31.72
N SER A 207 14.22 -33.25 -32.25
CA SER A 207 13.35 -34.04 -33.12
C SER A 207 14.05 -34.56 -34.38
N TRP A 208 14.91 -33.75 -35.00
CA TRP A 208 15.68 -34.16 -36.18
C TRP A 208 16.72 -35.23 -35.82
N ILE A 209 17.43 -35.06 -34.70
CA ILE A 209 18.41 -36.03 -34.21
C ILE A 209 17.74 -37.35 -33.84
N THR A 210 16.66 -37.31 -33.06
CA THR A 210 15.88 -38.51 -32.68
C THR A 210 15.37 -39.24 -33.91
N SER A 211 14.83 -38.52 -34.90
CA SER A 211 14.35 -39.10 -36.15
C SER A 211 15.48 -39.77 -36.95
N ALA A 212 16.67 -39.16 -36.99
CA ALA A 212 17.84 -39.73 -37.68
C ALA A 212 18.33 -41.02 -37.02
N ILE A 213 18.42 -41.03 -35.68
CA ILE A 213 18.82 -42.22 -34.91
C ILE A 213 17.78 -43.33 -35.11
N TYR A 214 16.49 -43.03 -34.98
CA TYR A 214 15.43 -44.02 -35.14
C TYR A 214 15.33 -44.55 -36.58
N ALA A 215 15.58 -43.71 -37.59
CA ALA A 215 15.64 -44.17 -38.98
C ALA A 215 16.73 -45.23 -39.19
N SER A 216 17.83 -45.21 -38.44
CA SER A 216 18.88 -46.23 -38.55
C SER A 216 18.40 -47.61 -38.08
N THR A 217 17.41 -47.67 -37.18
CA THR A 217 16.89 -48.90 -36.58
C THR A 217 15.68 -49.49 -37.32
N LEU A 218 15.10 -48.77 -38.29
CA LEU A 218 13.93 -49.26 -39.03
C LEU A 218 14.32 -50.36 -40.04
N ASP A 219 13.61 -51.49 -40.01
CA ASP A 219 13.76 -52.57 -40.99
C ASP A 219 12.80 -52.43 -42.18
N SER A 220 11.71 -51.69 -42.01
CA SER A 220 10.73 -51.36 -43.06
C SER A 220 10.30 -49.91 -42.95
N TRP A 221 9.92 -49.29 -44.07
CA TRP A 221 9.50 -47.89 -44.13
C TRP A 221 8.51 -47.63 -45.28
N ASP A 222 7.83 -46.49 -45.25
CA ASP A 222 6.94 -46.07 -46.33
C ASP A 222 7.76 -45.52 -47.51
N GLY A 223 7.72 -46.20 -48.65
CA GLY A 223 8.46 -45.83 -49.86
C GLY A 223 8.10 -44.46 -50.44
N ARG A 224 6.96 -43.86 -50.06
CA ARG A 224 6.55 -42.52 -50.51
C ARG A 224 7.38 -41.40 -49.89
N TYR A 225 7.85 -41.58 -48.66
CA TYR A 225 8.53 -40.53 -47.88
C TYR A 225 9.97 -40.91 -47.50
N GLY A 226 10.33 -42.20 -47.58
CA GLY A 226 11.67 -42.68 -47.25
C GLY A 226 11.91 -42.81 -45.74
N LYS A 227 12.99 -43.53 -45.41
CA LYS A 227 13.28 -44.02 -44.04
C LYS A 227 13.27 -42.93 -42.96
N PHE A 228 13.87 -41.78 -43.25
CA PHE A 228 13.95 -40.66 -42.31
C PHE A 228 12.59 -40.02 -42.01
N PHE A 229 11.77 -39.77 -43.04
CA PHE A 229 10.46 -39.13 -42.84
C PHE A 229 9.44 -40.09 -42.24
N THR A 230 9.53 -41.40 -42.53
CA THR A 230 8.76 -42.42 -41.77
C THR A 230 9.13 -42.37 -40.29
N ALA A 231 10.42 -42.38 -39.94
CA ALA A 231 10.88 -42.25 -38.56
C ALA A 231 10.42 -40.96 -37.88
N MET A 232 10.42 -39.84 -38.61
CA MET A 232 9.98 -38.54 -38.10
C MET A 232 8.48 -38.51 -37.82
N GLN A 233 7.67 -39.14 -38.68
CA GLN A 233 6.24 -39.26 -38.48
C GLN A 233 5.89 -40.06 -37.21
N GLU A 234 6.67 -41.10 -36.91
CA GLU A 234 6.43 -41.97 -35.75
C GLU A 234 6.93 -41.39 -34.42
N THR A 235 8.02 -40.63 -34.45
CA THR A 235 8.70 -40.19 -33.21
C THR A 235 8.46 -38.73 -32.85
N SER A 236 8.24 -37.87 -33.85
CA SER A 236 8.54 -36.44 -33.69
C SER A 236 7.43 -35.48 -34.14
N ILE A 237 6.27 -35.96 -34.60
CA ILE A 237 5.15 -35.08 -35.00
C ILE A 237 4.73 -34.13 -33.87
N PHE A 238 4.46 -34.64 -32.67
CA PHE A 238 4.01 -33.80 -31.55
C PHE A 238 5.09 -32.80 -31.09
N PRO A 239 6.37 -33.21 -30.90
CA PRO A 239 7.46 -32.28 -30.63
C PRO A 239 7.63 -31.16 -31.68
N LEU A 240 7.48 -31.48 -32.98
CA LEU A 240 7.60 -30.50 -34.06
C LEU A 240 6.48 -29.46 -34.02
N ILE A 241 5.24 -29.89 -33.77
CA ILE A 241 4.09 -28.98 -33.60
C ILE A 241 4.32 -28.07 -32.39
N PHE A 242 4.76 -28.64 -31.26
CA PHE A 242 5.01 -27.86 -30.04
C PHE A 242 6.17 -26.87 -30.21
N SER A 243 7.23 -27.28 -30.90
CA SER A 243 8.35 -26.40 -31.28
C SER A 243 7.87 -25.20 -32.12
N ALA A 244 7.01 -25.43 -33.12
CA ALA A 244 6.48 -24.36 -33.95
C ALA A 244 5.66 -23.33 -33.14
N VAL A 245 4.85 -23.79 -32.17
CA VAL A 245 4.10 -22.91 -31.25
C VAL A 245 5.04 -22.08 -30.38
N LEU A 246 6.09 -22.69 -29.84
CA LEU A 246 7.08 -21.98 -29.01
C LEU A 246 7.88 -20.95 -29.79
N LEU A 247 8.31 -21.28 -31.02
CA LEU A 247 9.03 -20.36 -31.90
C LEU A 247 8.16 -19.16 -32.28
N THR A 248 6.92 -19.39 -32.70
CA THR A 248 5.98 -18.32 -33.08
C THR A 248 5.63 -17.44 -31.89
N THR A 249 5.35 -18.02 -30.72
CA THR A 249 5.05 -17.27 -29.50
C THR A 249 6.26 -16.47 -29.03
N GLY A 250 7.44 -17.10 -28.96
CA GLY A 250 8.68 -16.45 -28.57
C GLY A 250 9.05 -15.29 -29.48
N PHE A 251 8.99 -15.52 -30.80
CA PHE A 251 9.27 -14.50 -31.82
C PHE A 251 8.28 -13.33 -31.76
N THR A 252 6.99 -13.60 -31.58
CA THR A 252 5.96 -12.55 -31.47
C THR A 252 6.20 -11.67 -30.24
N LEU A 253 6.56 -12.26 -29.10
CA LEU A 253 6.89 -11.52 -27.88
C LEU A 253 8.13 -10.65 -28.06
N ILE A 254 9.16 -11.18 -28.74
CA ILE A 254 10.38 -10.44 -29.06
C ILE A 254 10.09 -9.26 -30.00
N LEU A 255 9.36 -9.49 -31.10
CA LEU A 255 9.03 -8.43 -32.08
C LEU A 255 8.20 -7.30 -31.48
N ARG A 256 7.26 -7.64 -30.59
CA ARG A 256 6.42 -6.66 -29.90
C ARG A 256 7.26 -5.66 -29.10
N GLU A 257 8.36 -6.10 -28.51
CA GLU A 257 9.29 -5.22 -27.77
C GLU A 257 10.07 -4.28 -28.71
N PHE A 258 10.58 -4.81 -29.83
CA PHE A 258 11.31 -3.99 -30.81
C PHE A 258 10.43 -2.92 -31.46
N ASN A 259 9.18 -3.27 -31.81
CA ASN A 259 8.26 -2.34 -32.43
C ASN A 259 7.82 -1.21 -31.45
N HIS A 260 7.70 -1.51 -30.16
CA HIS A 260 7.42 -0.51 -29.13
C HIS A 260 8.60 0.44 -28.84
N SER A 261 9.84 0.04 -29.16
CA SER A 261 11.03 0.86 -28.96
C SER A 261 11.21 1.90 -30.07
N SER A 262 10.92 1.53 -31.32
CA SER A 262 10.98 2.42 -32.50
C SER A 262 9.99 3.60 -32.44
N VAL A 263 8.81 3.40 -31.82
CA VAL A 263 7.79 4.46 -31.67
C VAL A 263 8.21 5.55 -30.67
N LYS A 264 9.13 5.28 -29.74
CA LYS A 264 9.60 6.26 -28.73
C LYS A 264 10.76 7.14 -29.19
N GLU A 265 11.43 6.83 -30.30
CA GLU A 265 12.52 7.65 -30.84
C GLU A 265 12.06 8.76 -31.80
N ASN A 266 10.77 8.78 -32.17
CA ASN A 266 10.22 9.73 -33.15
C ASN A 266 9.28 10.80 -32.55
N HIS A 267 9.24 10.97 -31.21
CA HIS A 267 8.52 12.03 -30.49
C HIS A 267 9.43 12.66 -29.43
#